data_AF-A0A920P718-F1
#
_entry.id   AF-A0A920P718-F1
#
_cell.length_a   1.000
_cell.length_b   1.000
_cell.length_c   1.000
_cell.angle_alpha   90.00
_cell.angle_beta   90.00
_cell.angle_gamma   90.00
#
_symmetry.space_group_name_H-M   'P 1'
#
loop_
_entity.id
_entity.type
_entity.pdbx_description
1 polymer ?
#
loop_
_entity_poly.entity_id
_entity_poly.type
_entity_poly.pdbx_seq_one_letter_code
_entity_poly.pdbx_strand_id
1 'polypeptide(L)'
;MLEPIIWIIAIELTGIVGIPISFKLFPNLPDKGYTINKALTLILIGYLFWALSTTGLVNPSTYIAILCVGLLTLASTVLLINNFKAIKNYLRSEYRIIILTEIIFLTLICAWIAIISGSASINHTEKPMDFAILNALVSATQFPPEDPWFSGHSISYYYFGYLIMAIFTKLTAVPSEISYNLAVATIPALAGISIFGLSTNLSRLSGARLRTAITIGVLSILALTMISNLAGPVEFLYHRGWLNQSIIEWLNIKGLDGQISTSGGYFPESAWWWWRSTRLIDTVIHGISMDYTITEFPFFSFILGDLHPHMMAIPFFLLSLSVCLNLYCDKTPLNFSWIKNNPLQIIVISIIIGAQGFLNSWDLPVIWFLLGLVILVHNLHISSCSRPSIYIVIDS
;
A
#
# COMPACT_ATOMS: atom_id res chain seq x y z
N MET A 1 -15.71 2.01 -23.34
CA MET A 1 -14.54 1.94 -22.47
C MET A 1 -14.68 0.72 -21.58
N LEU A 2 -14.03 -0.38 -21.96
CA LEU A 2 -14.01 -1.63 -21.18
C LEU A 2 -12.72 -1.76 -20.34
N GLU A 3 -11.77 -0.84 -20.54
CA GLU A 3 -10.43 -0.87 -19.98
C GLU A 3 -10.44 -0.89 -18.44
N PRO A 4 -11.24 -0.05 -17.73
CA PRO A 4 -11.32 -0.13 -16.27
C PRO A 4 -11.87 -1.47 -15.78
N ILE A 5 -12.81 -2.07 -16.50
CA ILE A 5 -13.42 -3.35 -16.15
C ILE A 5 -12.38 -4.47 -16.30
N ILE A 6 -11.65 -4.50 -17.43
CA ILE A 6 -10.59 -5.48 -17.68
C ILE A 6 -9.51 -5.39 -16.59
N TRP A 7 -9.13 -4.17 -16.21
CA TRP A 7 -8.15 -3.93 -15.16
C TRP A 7 -8.60 -4.43 -13.78
N ILE A 8 -9.83 -4.12 -13.37
CA ILE A 8 -10.41 -4.60 -12.12
C ILE A 8 -10.48 -6.13 -12.11
N ILE A 9 -10.95 -6.74 -13.20
CA ILE A 9 -11.01 -8.20 -13.33
C ILE A 9 -9.61 -8.82 -13.21
N ALA A 10 -8.58 -8.22 -13.81
CA ALA A 10 -7.22 -8.72 -13.68
C ALA A 10 -6.72 -8.70 -12.23
N ILE A 11 -7.02 -7.63 -11.48
CA ILE A 11 -6.66 -7.54 -10.05
C ILE A 11 -7.46 -8.57 -9.23
N GLU A 12 -8.74 -8.77 -9.52
CA GLU A 12 -9.56 -9.78 -8.83
C GLU A 12 -9.07 -11.20 -9.09
N LEU A 13 -8.77 -11.55 -10.35
CA LEU A 13 -8.27 -12.87 -10.71
C LEU A 13 -6.92 -13.16 -10.03
N THR A 14 -6.02 -12.18 -9.98
CA THR A 14 -4.76 -12.33 -9.23
C THR A 14 -4.99 -12.38 -7.72
N GLY A 15 -5.99 -11.67 -7.18
CA GLY A 15 -6.42 -11.81 -5.79
C GLY A 15 -6.91 -13.22 -5.44
N ILE A 16 -7.68 -13.86 -6.32
CA ILE A 16 -8.15 -15.25 -6.15
C ILE A 16 -6.97 -16.23 -6.05
N VAL A 17 -5.96 -16.06 -6.91
CA VAL A 17 -4.70 -16.83 -6.85
C VAL A 17 -4.03 -16.67 -5.47
N GLY A 18 -4.19 -15.52 -4.82
CA GLY A 18 -3.64 -15.24 -3.51
C GLY A 18 -4.31 -15.92 -2.33
N ILE A 19 -5.54 -16.45 -2.47
CA ILE A 19 -6.31 -16.98 -1.34
C ILE A 19 -5.61 -18.17 -0.66
N PRO A 20 -5.19 -19.24 -1.36
CA PRO A 20 -4.49 -20.36 -0.72
C PRO A 20 -3.10 -19.97 -0.18
N ILE A 21 -2.42 -19.04 -0.86
CA ILE A 21 -1.10 -18.55 -0.49
C ILE A 21 -1.19 -17.75 0.83
N SER A 22 -2.06 -16.74 0.89
CA SER A 22 -2.32 -15.96 2.10
C SER A 22 -2.77 -16.85 3.26
N PHE A 23 -3.70 -17.79 3.02
CA PHE A 23 -4.18 -18.72 4.03
C PHE A 23 -3.04 -19.49 4.72
N LYS A 24 -2.03 -19.91 3.96
CA LYS A 24 -0.88 -20.65 4.48
C LYS A 24 0.14 -19.75 5.18
N LEU A 25 0.31 -18.52 4.68
CA LEU A 25 1.31 -17.57 5.18
C LEU A 25 0.89 -16.82 6.44
N PHE A 26 -0.41 -16.59 6.61
CA PHE A 26 -0.96 -15.82 7.72
C PHE A 26 -1.84 -16.66 8.65
N PRO A 27 -1.33 -17.79 9.21
CA PRO A 27 -2.13 -18.68 10.03
C PRO A 27 -2.57 -18.05 11.36
N ASN A 28 -1.89 -16.98 11.81
CA ASN A 28 -2.18 -16.37 13.11
C ASN A 28 -3.15 -15.19 13.00
N LEU A 29 -3.41 -14.67 11.80
CA LEU A 29 -4.41 -13.64 11.58
C LEU A 29 -5.83 -14.24 11.53
N PRO A 30 -6.83 -13.58 12.14
CA PRO A 30 -8.23 -14.02 12.09
C PRO A 30 -8.78 -14.21 10.67
N ASP A 31 -8.50 -13.29 9.75
CA ASP A 31 -8.93 -13.34 8.35
C ASP A 31 -8.02 -14.18 7.44
N LYS A 32 -6.98 -14.80 7.99
CA LYS A 32 -5.97 -15.58 7.24
C LYS A 32 -5.31 -14.81 6.08
N GLY A 33 -5.23 -13.48 6.18
CA GLY A 33 -4.57 -12.61 5.22
C GLY A 33 -5.37 -12.36 3.93
N TYR A 34 -6.69 -12.54 3.94
CA TYR A 34 -7.53 -12.26 2.77
C TYR A 34 -7.51 -10.79 2.39
N THR A 35 -7.55 -9.88 3.35
CA THR A 35 -7.60 -8.43 3.11
C THR A 35 -6.34 -7.86 2.47
N ILE A 36 -5.23 -8.60 2.54
CA ILE A 36 -3.91 -8.24 2.01
C ILE A 36 -3.51 -9.15 0.82
N ASN A 37 -4.37 -10.07 0.39
CA ASN A 37 -4.02 -11.07 -0.61
C ASN A 37 -3.71 -10.47 -1.99
N LYS A 38 -4.42 -9.41 -2.39
CA LYS A 38 -4.22 -8.68 -3.64
C LYS A 38 -2.85 -7.99 -3.64
N ALA A 39 -2.50 -7.28 -2.57
CA ALA A 39 -1.17 -6.68 -2.43
C ALA A 39 -0.05 -7.74 -2.43
N LEU A 40 -0.28 -8.85 -1.73
CA LEU A 40 0.67 -9.98 -1.69
C LEU A 40 0.92 -10.57 -3.08
N THR A 41 -0.12 -10.87 -3.84
CA THR A 41 0.03 -11.51 -5.16
C THR A 41 0.71 -10.58 -6.15
N LEU A 42 0.40 -9.28 -6.11
CA LEU A 42 1.08 -8.27 -6.92
C LEU A 42 2.58 -8.22 -6.65
N ILE A 43 3.00 -8.23 -5.38
CA ILE A 43 4.42 -8.30 -5.02
C ILE A 43 5.08 -9.58 -5.51
N LEU A 44 4.41 -10.73 -5.34
CA LEU A 44 4.99 -12.02 -5.75
C LEU A 44 5.14 -12.09 -7.27
N ILE A 45 4.16 -11.61 -8.04
CA ILE A 45 4.24 -11.53 -9.50
C ILE A 45 5.38 -10.58 -9.90
N GLY A 46 5.40 -9.37 -9.31
CA GLY A 46 6.42 -8.36 -9.61
C GLY A 46 7.83 -8.85 -9.32
N TYR A 47 8.03 -9.53 -8.18
CA TYR A 47 9.34 -10.05 -7.79
C TYR A 47 9.79 -11.20 -8.68
N LEU A 48 8.90 -12.15 -9.01
CA LEU A 48 9.22 -13.25 -9.93
C LEU A 48 9.57 -12.73 -11.32
N PHE A 49 8.80 -11.78 -11.83
CA PHE A 49 9.06 -11.14 -13.12
C PHE A 49 10.42 -10.44 -13.12
N TRP A 50 10.65 -9.60 -12.11
CA TRP A 50 11.91 -8.88 -11.94
C TRP A 50 13.11 -9.83 -11.85
N ALA A 51 13.04 -10.84 -10.98
CA ALA A 51 14.13 -11.79 -10.75
C ALA A 51 14.46 -12.61 -12.01
N LEU A 52 13.45 -13.03 -12.78
CA LEU A 52 13.66 -13.74 -14.03
C LEU A 52 14.30 -12.83 -15.08
N SER A 53 13.77 -11.62 -15.25
CA SER A 53 14.26 -10.68 -16.27
C SER A 53 15.65 -10.12 -15.96
N THR A 54 16.03 -9.91 -14.70
CA THR A 54 17.36 -9.40 -14.33
C THR A 54 18.48 -10.42 -14.54
N THR A 55 18.18 -11.72 -14.67
CA THR A 55 19.20 -12.74 -14.97
C THR A 55 19.81 -12.61 -16.37
N GLY A 56 19.15 -11.90 -17.29
CA GLY A 56 19.52 -11.83 -18.70
C GLY A 56 19.20 -13.12 -19.51
N LEU A 57 18.65 -14.16 -18.87
CA LEU A 57 18.28 -15.41 -19.54
C LEU A 57 16.98 -15.29 -20.33
N VAL A 58 16.06 -14.42 -19.88
CA VAL A 58 14.76 -14.21 -20.49
C VAL A 58 14.48 -12.73 -20.65
N ASN A 59 14.00 -12.35 -21.83
CA ASN A 59 13.64 -10.96 -22.10
C ASN A 59 12.26 -10.65 -21.45
N PRO A 60 12.12 -9.49 -20.77
CA PRO A 60 10.83 -9.02 -20.28
C PRO A 60 9.79 -8.97 -21.41
N SER A 61 8.68 -9.68 -21.23
CA SER A 61 7.60 -9.73 -22.22
C SER A 61 6.28 -10.10 -21.57
N THR A 62 5.18 -9.95 -22.30
CA THR A 62 3.85 -10.42 -21.85
C THR A 62 3.86 -11.92 -21.56
N TYR A 63 4.63 -12.72 -22.30
CA TYR A 63 4.75 -14.16 -22.06
C TYR A 63 5.41 -14.47 -20.71
N ILE A 64 6.44 -13.71 -20.32
CA ILE A 64 7.06 -13.85 -18.99
C ILE A 64 6.08 -13.44 -17.89
N ALA A 65 5.31 -12.36 -18.08
CA ALA A 65 4.27 -11.98 -17.13
C ALA A 65 3.22 -13.10 -16.95
N ILE A 66 2.74 -13.69 -18.05
CA ILE A 66 1.81 -14.83 -18.03
C ILE A 66 2.44 -16.04 -17.34
N LEU A 67 3.72 -16.34 -17.60
CA LEU A 67 4.45 -17.41 -16.94
C LEU A 67 4.50 -17.21 -15.42
N CYS A 68 4.81 -15.99 -14.93
CA CYS A 68 4.84 -15.69 -13.50
C CYS A 68 3.46 -15.90 -12.85
N VAL A 69 2.39 -15.43 -13.49
CA VAL A 69 1.01 -15.66 -13.04
C VAL A 69 0.69 -17.17 -13.04
N GLY A 70 1.09 -17.90 -14.08
CA GLY A 70 0.88 -19.34 -14.21
C GLY A 70 1.60 -20.14 -13.12
N LEU A 71 2.86 -19.81 -12.82
CA LEU A 71 3.65 -20.45 -11.76
C LEU A 71 3.01 -20.21 -10.38
N LEU A 72 2.56 -19.00 -10.10
CA LEU A 72 1.84 -18.69 -8.85
C LEU A 72 0.48 -19.38 -8.78
N THR A 73 -0.23 -19.48 -9.90
CA THR A 73 -1.50 -20.21 -9.99
C THR A 73 -1.30 -21.69 -9.71
N LEU A 74 -0.23 -22.30 -10.23
CA LEU A 74 0.14 -23.69 -9.95
C LEU A 74 0.44 -23.88 -8.47
N ALA A 75 1.31 -23.04 -7.88
CA ALA A 75 1.64 -23.10 -6.45
C ALA A 75 0.39 -22.93 -5.58
N SER A 76 -0.47 -21.97 -5.90
CA SER A 76 -1.75 -21.71 -5.25
C SER A 76 -2.69 -22.92 -5.34
N THR A 77 -2.77 -23.57 -6.50
CA THR A 77 -3.60 -24.76 -6.73
C THR A 77 -3.10 -25.95 -5.90
N VAL A 78 -1.79 -26.18 -5.83
CA VAL A 78 -1.21 -27.23 -4.98
C VAL A 78 -1.54 -26.98 -3.52
N LEU A 79 -1.42 -25.73 -3.04
CA LEU A 79 -1.80 -25.36 -1.68
C LEU A 79 -3.30 -25.57 -1.44
N LEU A 80 -4.15 -25.21 -2.41
CA LEU A 80 -5.60 -25.40 -2.34
C LEU A 80 -5.97 -26.87 -2.20
N ILE A 81 -5.43 -27.74 -3.06
CA ILE A 81 -5.72 -29.19 -3.04
C ILE A 81 -5.30 -29.79 -1.69
N ASN A 82 -4.08 -29.46 -1.22
CA ASN A 82 -3.56 -29.98 0.04
C ASN A 82 -4.32 -29.48 1.28
N ASN A 83 -5.01 -28.34 1.20
CA ASN A 83 -5.70 -27.71 2.33
C ASN A 83 -7.20 -27.48 2.07
N PHE A 84 -7.80 -28.19 1.11
CA PHE A 84 -9.13 -27.86 0.56
C PHE A 84 -10.21 -27.75 1.63
N LYS A 85 -10.30 -28.74 2.53
CA LYS A 85 -11.30 -28.74 3.61
C LYS A 85 -11.10 -27.55 4.56
N ALA A 86 -9.86 -27.24 4.90
CA ALA A 86 -9.53 -26.15 5.82
C ALA A 86 -9.85 -24.78 5.19
N ILE A 87 -9.45 -24.56 3.93
CA ILE A 87 -9.75 -23.34 3.19
C ILE A 87 -11.27 -23.18 3.01
N LYS A 88 -11.98 -24.24 2.63
CA LYS A 88 -13.45 -24.20 2.49
C LYS A 88 -14.15 -23.81 3.79
N ASN A 89 -13.70 -24.36 4.93
CA ASN A 89 -14.26 -24.02 6.23
C ASN A 89 -13.94 -22.57 6.61
N TYR A 90 -12.72 -22.11 6.35
CA TYR A 90 -12.31 -20.73 6.54
C TYR A 90 -13.16 -19.74 5.73
N LEU A 91 -13.33 -19.98 4.43
CA LEU A 91 -14.13 -19.12 3.56
C LEU A 91 -15.59 -19.04 4.05
N ARG A 92 -16.11 -20.12 4.62
CA ARG A 92 -17.46 -20.15 5.22
C ARG A 92 -17.53 -19.41 6.55
N SER A 93 -16.50 -19.51 7.40
CA SER A 93 -16.50 -18.86 8.71
C SER A 93 -16.29 -17.34 8.59
N GLU A 94 -15.49 -16.90 7.63
CA GLU A 94 -15.09 -15.50 7.47
C GLU A 94 -15.78 -14.78 6.29
N TYR A 95 -16.86 -15.37 5.74
CA TYR A 95 -17.56 -14.84 4.55
C TYR A 95 -17.97 -13.37 4.67
N ARG A 96 -18.27 -12.88 5.88
CA ARG A 96 -18.62 -11.47 6.12
C ARG A 96 -17.45 -10.54 5.87
N ILE A 97 -16.25 -10.90 6.34
CA ILE A 97 -15.04 -10.11 6.12
C ILE A 97 -14.64 -10.18 4.66
N ILE A 98 -14.74 -11.36 4.03
CA ILE A 98 -14.45 -11.55 2.60
C ILE A 98 -15.35 -10.67 1.73
N ILE A 99 -16.67 -10.78 1.88
CA ILE A 99 -17.63 -9.97 1.10
C ILE A 99 -17.42 -8.49 1.34
N LEU A 100 -17.23 -8.08 2.60
CA LEU A 100 -17.00 -6.68 2.94
C LEU A 100 -15.70 -6.15 2.33
N THR A 101 -14.63 -6.95 2.32
CA THR A 101 -13.36 -6.60 1.67
C THR A 101 -13.56 -6.35 0.19
N GLU A 102 -14.31 -7.21 -0.51
CA GLU A 102 -14.58 -7.02 -1.94
C GLU A 102 -15.46 -5.80 -2.21
N ILE A 103 -16.49 -5.57 -1.39
CA ILE A 103 -17.32 -4.37 -1.50
C ILE A 103 -16.45 -3.12 -1.29
N ILE A 104 -15.58 -3.12 -0.28
CA ILE A 104 -14.67 -2.00 -0.01
C ILE A 104 -13.72 -1.78 -1.19
N PHE A 105 -13.06 -2.83 -1.68
CA PHE A 105 -12.14 -2.74 -2.80
C PHE A 105 -12.83 -2.14 -4.03
N LEU A 106 -13.96 -2.71 -4.44
CA LEU A 106 -14.73 -2.27 -5.60
C LEU A 106 -15.26 -0.84 -5.42
N THR A 107 -15.70 -0.48 -4.22
CA THR A 107 -16.16 0.88 -3.92
C THR A 107 -15.01 1.88 -4.04
N LEU A 108 -13.87 1.59 -3.43
CA LEU A 108 -12.71 2.49 -3.45
C LEU A 108 -12.14 2.64 -4.86
N ILE A 109 -11.94 1.54 -5.59
CA ILE A 109 -11.37 1.63 -6.94
C ILE A 109 -12.31 2.36 -7.89
N CYS A 110 -13.63 2.11 -7.84
CA CYS A 110 -14.60 2.83 -8.65
C CYS A 110 -14.69 4.32 -8.26
N ALA A 111 -14.63 4.63 -6.95
CA ALA A 111 -14.64 6.02 -6.48
C ALA A 111 -13.40 6.78 -6.97
N TRP A 112 -12.21 6.17 -6.89
CA TRP A 112 -10.98 6.81 -7.37
C TRP A 112 -10.91 6.91 -8.89
N ILE A 113 -11.39 5.91 -9.63
CA ILE A 113 -11.55 6.02 -11.09
C ILE A 113 -12.46 7.21 -11.43
N ALA A 114 -13.58 7.38 -10.71
CA ALA A 114 -14.48 8.51 -10.92
C ALA A 114 -13.80 9.86 -10.64
N ILE A 115 -13.05 9.97 -9.53
CA ILE A 115 -12.30 11.19 -9.18
C ILE A 115 -11.28 11.53 -10.26
N ILE A 116 -10.44 10.56 -10.65
CA ILE A 116 -9.35 10.75 -11.62
C ILE A 116 -9.91 11.05 -13.02
N SER A 117 -11.07 10.47 -13.38
CA SER A 117 -11.71 10.74 -14.67
C SER A 117 -12.06 12.21 -14.90
N GLY A 118 -12.21 13.00 -13.82
CA GLY A 118 -12.43 14.45 -13.91
C GLY A 118 -11.21 15.23 -14.41
N SER A 119 -10.01 14.67 -14.30
CA SER A 119 -8.76 15.28 -14.78
C SER A 119 -7.71 14.20 -15.13
N ALA A 120 -8.03 13.37 -16.13
CA ALA A 120 -7.19 12.23 -16.53
C ALA A 120 -5.92 12.62 -17.34
N SER A 121 -5.69 13.91 -17.60
CA SER A 121 -4.54 14.36 -18.39
C SER A 121 -3.23 14.16 -17.62
N ILE A 122 -2.24 13.58 -18.30
CA ILE A 122 -0.91 13.28 -17.74
C ILE A 122 0.07 14.38 -18.18
N ASN A 123 -0.18 15.63 -17.76
CA ASN A 123 0.50 16.81 -18.32
C ASN A 123 0.92 17.88 -17.29
N HIS A 124 0.87 17.55 -16.00
CA HIS A 124 1.19 18.46 -14.91
C HIS A 124 2.11 17.78 -13.91
N THR A 125 2.80 18.58 -13.10
CA THR A 125 3.71 18.13 -12.03
C THR A 125 4.68 17.05 -12.53
N GLU A 126 4.85 15.95 -11.79
CA GLU A 126 5.77 14.88 -12.12
C GLU A 126 5.10 13.74 -12.92
N LYS A 127 3.80 13.87 -13.25
CA LYS A 127 3.08 12.86 -14.05
C LYS A 127 3.76 12.50 -15.37
N PRO A 128 4.28 13.46 -16.17
CA PRO A 128 4.99 13.10 -17.39
C PRO A 128 6.25 12.26 -17.13
N MET A 129 6.96 12.52 -16.03
CA MET A 129 8.13 11.77 -15.62
C MET A 129 7.76 10.36 -15.16
N ASP A 130 6.73 10.23 -14.32
CA ASP A 130 6.20 8.93 -13.89
C ASP A 130 5.68 8.10 -15.08
N PHE A 131 4.99 8.75 -16.02
CA PHE A 131 4.48 8.11 -17.21
C PHE A 131 5.59 7.67 -18.16
N ALA A 132 6.68 8.43 -18.24
CA ALA A 132 7.87 8.03 -18.99
C ALA A 132 8.52 6.78 -18.37
N ILE A 133 8.64 6.70 -17.04
CA ILE A 133 9.15 5.51 -16.33
C ILE A 133 8.23 4.30 -16.56
N LEU A 134 6.91 4.48 -16.42
CA LEU A 134 5.94 3.42 -16.69
C LEU A 134 6.08 2.90 -18.13
N ASN A 135 6.14 3.79 -19.11
CA ASN A 135 6.31 3.39 -20.51
C ASN A 135 7.64 2.69 -20.77
N ALA A 136 8.75 3.16 -20.18
CA ALA A 136 10.05 2.52 -20.29
C ALA A 136 10.00 1.06 -19.82
N LEU A 137 9.26 0.77 -18.75
CA LEU A 137 9.04 -0.59 -18.24
C LEU A 137 8.08 -1.41 -19.11
N VAL A 138 7.03 -0.77 -19.65
CA VAL A 138 6.08 -1.42 -20.58
C VAL A 138 6.76 -1.78 -21.90
N SER A 139 7.71 -0.98 -22.39
CA SER A 139 8.46 -1.23 -23.62
C SER A 139 9.79 -1.95 -23.42
N ALA A 140 10.21 -2.18 -22.18
CA ALA A 140 11.49 -2.81 -21.87
C ALA A 140 11.64 -4.16 -22.58
N THR A 141 12.78 -4.35 -23.24
CA THR A 141 13.20 -5.58 -23.91
C THR A 141 14.33 -6.29 -23.18
N GLN A 142 14.96 -5.63 -22.21
CA GLN A 142 16.02 -6.15 -21.34
C GLN A 142 15.92 -5.51 -19.94
N PHE A 143 16.47 -6.17 -18.92
CA PHE A 143 16.59 -5.62 -17.57
C PHE A 143 18.07 -5.50 -17.16
N PRO A 144 18.46 -4.47 -16.41
CA PRO A 144 17.63 -3.34 -15.94
C PRO A 144 17.12 -2.46 -17.10
N PRO A 145 15.92 -1.84 -16.95
CA PRO A 145 15.30 -1.04 -18.01
C PRO A 145 16.13 0.22 -18.31
N GLU A 146 16.04 0.70 -19.56
CA GLU A 146 16.69 1.95 -19.98
C GLU A 146 16.04 3.15 -19.29
N ASP A 147 16.87 4.13 -18.91
CA ASP A 147 16.44 5.38 -18.31
C ASP A 147 15.80 6.28 -19.37
N PRO A 148 14.51 6.68 -19.22
CA PRO A 148 13.86 7.54 -20.19
C PRO A 148 14.47 8.94 -20.28
N TRP A 149 15.27 9.35 -19.29
CA TRP A 149 15.92 10.66 -19.21
C TRP A 149 17.42 10.61 -19.51
N PHE A 150 18.02 9.41 -19.55
CA PHE A 150 19.45 9.25 -19.77
C PHE A 150 19.75 8.08 -20.72
N SER A 151 19.67 8.36 -22.02
CA SER A 151 19.80 7.35 -23.08
C SER A 151 21.10 6.55 -22.96
N GLY A 152 20.98 5.23 -23.15
CA GLY A 152 22.09 4.29 -23.02
C GLY A 152 22.43 3.89 -21.57
N HIS A 153 21.76 4.47 -20.58
CA HIS A 153 21.94 4.12 -19.16
C HIS A 153 20.69 3.46 -18.59
N SER A 154 20.87 2.75 -17.48
CA SER A 154 19.77 2.09 -16.78
C SER A 154 19.10 3.03 -15.78
N ILE A 155 17.79 2.85 -15.56
CA ILE A 155 17.03 3.64 -14.56
C ILE A 155 17.73 3.61 -13.19
N SER A 156 17.99 4.81 -12.66
CA SER A 156 18.50 5.02 -11.30
C SER A 156 17.40 5.59 -10.38
N TYR A 157 16.26 4.91 -10.31
CA TYR A 157 15.10 5.31 -9.52
C TYR A 157 14.35 4.11 -8.93
N TYR A 158 13.48 4.35 -7.94
CA TYR A 158 12.64 3.32 -7.32
C TYR A 158 11.54 2.85 -8.29
N TYR A 159 11.87 1.90 -9.16
CA TYR A 159 10.97 1.54 -10.27
C TYR A 159 10.05 0.34 -9.98
N PHE A 160 10.14 -0.32 -8.82
CA PHE A 160 9.43 -1.60 -8.60
C PHE A 160 7.90 -1.43 -8.54
N GLY A 161 7.41 -0.30 -8.00
CA GLY A 161 5.97 0.00 -8.02
C GLY A 161 5.45 0.17 -9.44
N TYR A 162 6.18 0.93 -10.27
CA TYR A 162 5.90 1.07 -11.69
C TYR A 162 5.99 -0.26 -12.42
N LEU A 163 6.91 -1.15 -12.04
CA LEU A 163 7.05 -2.47 -12.65
C LEU A 163 5.80 -3.33 -12.41
N ILE A 164 5.26 -3.33 -11.19
CA ILE A 164 4.01 -4.04 -10.88
C ILE A 164 2.88 -3.54 -11.79
N MET A 165 2.76 -2.22 -11.97
CA MET A 165 1.73 -1.62 -12.83
C MET A 165 1.99 -1.91 -14.31
N ALA A 166 3.24 -1.86 -14.78
CA ALA A 166 3.64 -2.18 -16.15
C ALA A 166 3.34 -3.64 -16.51
N ILE A 167 3.52 -4.58 -15.57
CA ILE A 167 3.13 -5.97 -15.76
C ILE A 167 1.63 -6.07 -16.01
N PHE A 168 0.80 -5.33 -15.26
CA PHE A 168 -0.65 -5.31 -15.47
C PHE A 168 -1.05 -4.65 -16.79
N THR A 169 -0.37 -3.58 -17.19
CA THR A 169 -0.52 -2.98 -18.53
C THR A 169 -0.26 -4.01 -19.62
N LYS A 170 0.84 -4.79 -19.53
CA LYS A 170 1.16 -5.87 -20.48
C LYS A 170 0.13 -7.00 -20.46
N LEU A 171 -0.33 -7.43 -19.29
CA LEU A 171 -1.28 -8.54 -19.13
C LEU A 171 -2.69 -8.20 -19.63
N THR A 172 -3.12 -6.96 -19.42
CA THR A 172 -4.48 -6.50 -19.79
C THR A 172 -4.55 -5.92 -21.20
N ALA A 173 -3.39 -5.62 -21.81
CA ALA A 173 -3.30 -4.90 -23.08
C ALA A 173 -4.05 -3.55 -23.09
N VAL A 174 -4.26 -2.96 -21.91
CA VAL A 174 -4.83 -1.61 -21.77
C VAL A 174 -3.74 -0.60 -22.18
N PRO A 175 -4.06 0.43 -22.99
CA PRO A 175 -3.11 1.48 -23.34
C PRO A 175 -2.46 2.11 -22.10
N SER A 176 -1.19 2.49 -22.19
CA SER A 176 -0.44 2.94 -21.01
C SER A 176 -1.02 4.23 -20.43
N GLU A 177 -1.55 5.13 -21.24
CA GLU A 177 -2.20 6.38 -20.84
C GLU A 177 -3.46 6.16 -20.01
N ILE A 178 -4.16 5.05 -20.23
CA ILE A 178 -5.30 4.62 -19.42
C ILE A 178 -4.78 3.87 -18.18
N SER A 179 -3.82 2.97 -18.36
CA SER A 179 -3.23 2.18 -17.27
C SER A 179 -2.61 3.04 -16.18
N TYR A 180 -2.00 4.18 -16.52
CA TYR A 180 -1.46 5.14 -15.56
C TYR A 180 -2.54 5.62 -14.59
N ASN A 181 -3.66 6.10 -15.12
CA ASN A 181 -4.79 6.58 -14.33
C ASN A 181 -5.44 5.43 -13.51
N LEU A 182 -5.51 4.23 -14.07
CA LEU A 182 -6.00 3.04 -13.35
C LEU A 182 -5.05 2.60 -12.24
N ALA A 183 -3.73 2.73 -12.42
CA ALA A 183 -2.74 2.49 -11.39
C ALA A 183 -2.90 3.49 -10.24
N VAL A 184 -3.08 4.78 -10.53
CA VAL A 184 -3.36 5.81 -9.52
C VAL A 184 -4.61 5.45 -8.70
N ALA A 185 -5.66 4.91 -9.32
CA ALA A 185 -6.87 4.44 -8.62
C ALA A 185 -6.67 3.14 -7.82
N THR A 186 -5.76 2.27 -8.28
CA THR A 186 -5.51 0.96 -7.68
C THR A 186 -4.82 1.08 -6.33
N ILE A 187 -3.86 1.99 -6.21
CA ILE A 187 -3.08 2.19 -4.98
C ILE A 187 -3.96 2.48 -3.74
N PRO A 188 -4.84 3.50 -3.73
CA PRO A 188 -5.69 3.77 -2.57
C PRO A 188 -6.72 2.67 -2.31
N ALA A 189 -7.18 1.95 -3.34
CA ALA A 189 -8.08 0.81 -3.17
C ALA A 189 -7.39 -0.36 -2.44
N LEU A 190 -6.18 -0.71 -2.86
CA LEU A 190 -5.35 -1.72 -2.18
C LEU A 190 -4.95 -1.27 -0.76
N ALA A 191 -4.57 0.00 -0.60
CA ALA A 191 -4.23 0.55 0.71
C ALA A 191 -5.43 0.48 1.66
N GLY A 192 -6.63 0.82 1.18
CA GLY A 192 -7.87 0.76 1.92
C GLY A 192 -8.23 -0.63 2.44
N ILE A 193 -8.18 -1.66 1.58
CA ILE A 193 -8.44 -3.04 2.06
C ILE A 193 -7.33 -3.55 2.99
N SER A 194 -6.07 -3.18 2.75
CA SER A 194 -4.96 -3.57 3.62
C SER A 194 -5.07 -2.96 5.01
N ILE A 195 -5.40 -1.67 5.14
CA ILE A 195 -5.56 -1.03 6.45
C ILE A 195 -6.84 -1.50 7.16
N PHE A 196 -7.92 -1.74 6.42
CA PHE A 196 -9.12 -2.39 6.95
C PHE A 196 -8.78 -3.76 7.56
N GLY A 197 -8.01 -4.56 6.84
CA GLY A 197 -7.50 -5.84 7.30
C GLY A 197 -6.65 -5.78 8.55
N LEU A 198 -5.62 -4.94 8.50
CA LEU A 198 -4.68 -4.78 9.61
C LEU A 198 -5.40 -4.40 10.90
N SER A 199 -6.25 -3.38 10.84
CA SER A 199 -6.98 -2.85 12.00
C SER A 199 -8.10 -3.78 12.49
N THR A 200 -8.83 -4.46 11.59
CA THR A 200 -9.83 -5.46 11.99
C THR A 200 -9.20 -6.68 12.65
N ASN A 201 -8.08 -7.18 12.10
CA ASN A 201 -7.33 -8.29 12.69
C ASN A 201 -6.78 -7.92 14.06
N LEU A 202 -6.10 -6.77 14.17
CA LEU A 202 -5.58 -6.27 15.44
C LEU A 202 -6.68 -6.13 16.50
N SER A 203 -7.83 -5.56 16.13
CA SER A 203 -8.97 -5.39 17.02
C SER A 203 -9.53 -6.73 17.50
N ARG A 204 -9.70 -7.70 16.60
CA ARG A 204 -10.21 -9.04 16.93
C ARG A 204 -9.24 -9.81 17.81
N LEU A 205 -7.94 -9.72 17.54
CA LEU A 205 -6.88 -10.31 18.36
C LEU A 205 -6.84 -9.70 19.77
N SER A 206 -7.24 -8.42 19.88
CA SER A 206 -7.39 -7.72 21.17
C SER A 206 -8.72 -8.01 21.89
N GLY A 207 -9.53 -8.96 21.40
CA GLY A 207 -10.79 -9.37 22.02
C GLY A 207 -12.02 -8.56 21.59
N ALA A 208 -11.90 -7.64 20.62
CA ALA A 208 -13.05 -6.89 20.12
C ALA A 208 -14.05 -7.81 19.40
N ARG A 209 -15.34 -7.53 19.57
CA ARG A 209 -16.41 -8.18 18.79
C ARG A 209 -16.27 -7.82 17.31
N LEU A 210 -16.72 -8.70 16.42
CA LEU A 210 -16.64 -8.52 14.97
C LEU A 210 -17.19 -7.17 14.49
N ARG A 211 -18.34 -6.72 15.02
CA ARG A 211 -18.93 -5.43 14.63
C ARG A 211 -18.01 -4.25 14.96
N THR A 212 -17.45 -4.23 16.17
CA THR A 212 -16.51 -3.18 16.61
C THR A 212 -15.23 -3.21 15.78
N ALA A 213 -14.70 -4.40 15.50
CA ALA A 213 -13.53 -4.55 14.63
C ALA A 213 -13.80 -4.01 13.22
N ILE A 214 -14.97 -4.29 12.64
CA ILE A 214 -15.38 -3.74 11.33
C ILE A 214 -15.47 -2.21 11.40
N THR A 215 -16.08 -1.64 12.45
CA THR A 215 -16.16 -0.18 12.60
C THR A 215 -14.78 0.46 12.67
N ILE A 216 -13.87 -0.10 13.47
CA ILE A 216 -12.47 0.36 13.53
C ILE A 216 -11.80 0.23 12.16
N GLY A 217 -12.06 -0.88 11.46
CA GLY A 217 -11.63 -1.10 10.07
C GLY A 217 -12.02 0.01 9.13
N VAL A 218 -13.32 0.31 9.07
CA VAL A 218 -13.88 1.36 8.19
C VAL A 218 -13.35 2.74 8.58
N LEU A 219 -13.27 3.05 9.87
CA LEU A 219 -12.67 4.30 10.35
C LEU A 219 -11.20 4.42 9.95
N SER A 220 -10.47 3.31 9.93
CA SER A 220 -9.06 3.29 9.51
C SER A 220 -8.89 3.53 8.02
N ILE A 221 -9.85 3.10 7.17
CA ILE A 221 -9.88 3.47 5.75
C ILE A 221 -10.01 4.98 5.63
N LEU A 222 -11.03 5.57 6.28
CA LEU A 222 -11.26 7.01 6.24
C LEU A 222 -10.04 7.78 6.76
N ALA A 223 -9.39 7.26 7.80
CA ALA A 223 -8.18 7.85 8.35
C ALA A 223 -7.01 7.83 7.37
N LEU A 224 -6.82 6.75 6.62
CA LEU A 224 -5.75 6.66 5.65
C LEU A 224 -6.04 7.43 4.36
N THR A 225 -7.27 7.32 3.84
CA THR A 225 -7.60 7.79 2.48
C THR A 225 -8.25 9.15 2.43
N MET A 226 -8.75 9.69 3.55
CA MET A 226 -9.51 10.95 3.56
C MET A 226 -9.06 11.95 4.62
N ILE A 227 -8.46 11.51 5.74
CA ILE A 227 -7.97 12.46 6.74
C ILE A 227 -6.80 13.24 6.13
N SER A 228 -6.96 14.55 6.17
CA SER A 228 -5.99 15.56 5.74
C SER A 228 -5.50 16.34 6.96
N ASN A 229 -4.53 17.22 6.75
CA ASN A 229 -4.18 18.22 7.74
C ASN A 229 -5.28 19.30 7.89
N LEU A 230 -5.06 20.25 8.79
CA LEU A 230 -6.04 21.29 9.13
C LEU A 230 -6.19 22.39 8.08
N ALA A 231 -5.46 22.34 6.95
CA ALA A 231 -5.51 23.39 5.93
C ALA A 231 -6.93 23.57 5.36
N GLY A 232 -7.66 22.49 5.07
CA GLY A 232 -9.03 22.58 4.56
C GLY A 232 -10.00 23.30 5.53
N PRO A 233 -10.10 22.88 6.80
CA PRO A 233 -10.85 23.61 7.81
C PRO A 233 -10.40 25.07 7.98
N VAL A 234 -9.09 25.34 7.99
CA VAL A 234 -8.56 26.71 8.10
C VAL A 234 -9.02 27.57 6.91
N GLU A 235 -8.87 27.08 5.68
CA GLU A 235 -9.33 27.75 4.46
C GLU A 235 -10.83 28.06 4.51
N PHE A 236 -11.64 27.09 4.96
CA PHE A 236 -13.09 27.28 5.13
C PHE A 236 -13.39 28.39 6.15
N LEU A 237 -12.80 28.32 7.35
CA LEU A 237 -13.03 29.30 8.41
C LEU A 237 -12.54 30.70 8.01
N TYR A 238 -11.43 30.75 7.26
CA TYR A 238 -10.87 31.98 6.71
C TYR A 238 -11.82 32.63 5.69
N HIS A 239 -12.31 31.87 4.71
CA HIS A 239 -13.27 32.38 3.71
C HIS A 239 -14.63 32.76 4.32
N ARG A 240 -14.98 32.20 5.49
CA ARG A 240 -16.14 32.64 6.26
C ARG A 240 -15.94 33.93 7.05
N GLY A 241 -14.71 34.44 7.10
CA GLY A 241 -14.35 35.58 7.96
C GLY A 241 -14.41 35.25 9.45
N TRP A 242 -14.34 33.96 9.81
CA TRP A 242 -14.36 33.51 11.22
C TRP A 242 -12.96 33.46 11.84
N LEU A 243 -11.90 33.51 11.00
CA LEU A 243 -10.53 33.63 11.47
C LEU A 243 -10.06 35.08 11.40
N ASN A 244 -9.47 35.55 12.50
CA ASN A 244 -8.83 36.86 12.56
C ASN A 244 -7.51 36.84 11.77
N GLN A 245 -7.17 37.99 11.19
CA GLN A 245 -5.95 38.18 10.41
C GLN A 245 -4.67 37.73 11.15
N SER A 246 -4.56 38.02 12.45
CA SER A 246 -3.40 37.61 13.26
C SER A 246 -3.22 36.10 13.37
N ILE A 247 -4.31 35.31 13.30
CA ILE A 247 -4.22 33.84 13.32
C ILE A 247 -3.67 33.34 11.98
N ILE A 248 -4.09 33.94 10.87
CA ILE A 248 -3.62 33.58 9.52
C ILE A 248 -2.14 33.92 9.36
N GLU A 249 -1.73 35.10 9.81
CA GLU A 249 -0.32 35.51 9.85
C GLU A 249 0.52 34.60 10.74
N TRP A 250 -0.01 34.18 11.91
CA TRP A 250 0.65 33.22 12.79
C TRP A 250 0.79 31.83 12.17
N LEU A 251 -0.25 31.35 11.46
CA LEU A 251 -0.22 30.08 10.74
C LEU A 251 0.77 30.10 9.56
N ASN A 252 1.06 31.29 9.02
CA ASN A 252 2.07 31.55 7.98
C ASN A 252 2.00 30.57 6.79
N ILE A 253 0.76 30.26 6.34
CA ILE A 253 0.51 29.38 5.19
C ILE A 253 0.72 30.20 3.92
N LYS A 254 1.73 29.85 3.12
CA LYS A 254 2.09 30.59 1.90
C LYS A 254 0.92 30.65 0.91
N GLY A 255 0.59 31.86 0.45
CA GLY A 255 -0.51 32.12 -0.49
C GLY A 255 -1.87 32.28 0.19
N LEU A 256 -1.94 32.21 1.53
CA LEU A 256 -3.10 32.60 2.32
C LEU A 256 -2.83 33.99 2.91
N ASP A 257 -2.74 34.99 2.03
CA ASP A 257 -2.14 36.30 2.35
C ASP A 257 -3.08 37.25 3.11
N GLY A 258 -4.10 36.73 3.81
CA GLY A 258 -5.00 37.51 4.65
C GLY A 258 -5.94 38.49 3.93
N GLN A 259 -5.85 38.58 2.60
CA GLN A 259 -6.85 39.27 1.78
C GLN A 259 -8.08 38.37 1.59
N ILE A 260 -9.18 38.72 2.28
CA ILE A 260 -10.45 38.02 2.15
C ILE A 260 -10.96 38.27 0.74
N SER A 261 -10.99 37.24 -0.11
CA SER A 261 -11.71 37.30 -1.38
C SER A 261 -13.17 37.63 -1.09
N THR A 262 -13.64 38.79 -1.54
CA THR A 262 -15.01 39.28 -1.33
C THR A 262 -16.05 38.52 -2.15
N SER A 263 -15.65 37.52 -2.92
CA SER A 263 -16.56 36.58 -3.58
C SER A 263 -17.14 35.66 -2.51
N GLY A 264 -18.42 35.85 -2.17
CA GLY A 264 -19.14 35.14 -1.09
C GLY A 264 -19.34 33.63 -1.29
N GLY A 265 -18.40 32.92 -1.94
CA GLY A 265 -18.36 31.48 -2.08
C GLY A 265 -17.98 30.77 -0.78
N TYR A 266 -18.46 29.53 -0.62
CA TYR A 266 -18.18 28.69 0.55
C TYR A 266 -16.81 27.99 0.51
N PHE A 267 -16.15 28.01 -0.65
CA PHE A 267 -14.91 27.28 -0.91
C PHE A 267 -13.92 28.17 -1.67
N PRO A 268 -12.60 27.90 -1.57
CA PRO A 268 -11.60 28.65 -2.32
C PRO A 268 -11.82 28.55 -3.83
N GLU A 269 -11.78 29.69 -4.53
CA GLU A 269 -12.00 29.77 -5.98
C GLU A 269 -10.72 29.53 -6.79
N SER A 270 -9.54 29.68 -6.17
CA SER A 270 -8.28 29.51 -6.88
C SER A 270 -8.05 28.05 -7.27
N ALA A 271 -7.68 27.82 -8.53
CA ALA A 271 -7.20 26.52 -8.97
C ALA A 271 -6.05 26.05 -8.07
N TRP A 272 -6.04 24.76 -7.71
CA TRP A 272 -4.99 24.15 -6.88
C TRP A 272 -4.83 24.77 -5.49
N TRP A 273 -5.88 25.40 -4.95
CA TRP A 273 -5.86 25.96 -3.58
C TRP A 273 -5.35 24.95 -2.55
N TRP A 274 -5.74 23.68 -2.68
CA TRP A 274 -5.36 22.59 -1.78
C TRP A 274 -3.85 22.29 -1.81
N TRP A 275 -3.10 22.72 -2.84
CA TRP A 275 -1.66 22.50 -2.92
C TRP A 275 -0.89 23.07 -1.73
N ARG A 276 -1.33 24.22 -1.22
CA ARG A 276 -0.74 24.87 -0.04
C ARG A 276 -0.80 24.02 1.23
N SER A 277 -1.68 23.01 1.29
CA SER A 277 -1.73 22.11 2.44
C SER A 277 -0.41 21.37 2.65
N THR A 278 0.44 21.26 1.63
CA THR A 278 1.75 20.63 1.75
C THR A 278 2.85 21.56 2.24
N ARG A 279 2.59 22.88 2.32
CA ARG A 279 3.57 23.93 2.57
C ARG A 279 3.63 24.29 4.05
N LEU A 280 3.97 23.29 4.89
CA LEU A 280 4.00 23.42 6.35
C LEU A 280 5.38 23.77 6.90
N ILE A 281 6.45 23.34 6.24
CA ILE A 281 7.84 23.51 6.69
C ILE A 281 8.54 24.45 5.70
N ASP A 282 9.06 25.56 6.22
CA ASP A 282 9.80 26.57 5.46
C ASP A 282 11.21 26.73 6.00
N THR A 283 12.17 26.84 5.10
CA THR A 283 13.56 27.16 5.42
C THR A 283 13.77 28.65 5.23
N VAL A 284 13.97 29.39 6.33
CA VAL A 284 14.12 30.84 6.33
C VAL A 284 15.57 31.23 6.61
N ILE A 285 16.20 31.99 5.71
CA ILE A 285 17.55 32.55 5.87
C ILE A 285 17.45 34.07 5.86
N HIS A 286 17.93 34.74 6.91
CA HIS A 286 17.86 36.19 7.08
C HIS A 286 16.44 36.79 6.93
N GLY A 287 15.41 36.06 7.38
CA GLY A 287 14.01 36.48 7.24
C GLY A 287 13.41 36.27 5.84
N ILE A 288 14.15 35.64 4.92
CA ILE A 288 13.71 35.32 3.57
C ILE A 288 13.46 33.82 3.46
N SER A 289 12.26 33.44 3.03
CA SER A 289 11.93 32.06 2.69
C SER A 289 12.75 31.60 1.49
N MET A 290 13.51 30.52 1.66
CA MET A 290 14.41 29.96 0.65
C MET A 290 13.85 28.68 0.04
N ASP A 291 13.27 27.81 0.86
CA ASP A 291 12.72 26.54 0.41
C ASP A 291 11.53 26.14 1.28
N TYR A 292 10.35 26.09 0.65
CA TYR A 292 9.16 25.51 1.25
C TYR A 292 9.06 24.04 0.86
N THR A 293 9.40 23.17 1.79
CA THR A 293 9.38 21.73 1.59
C THR A 293 7.96 21.24 1.31
N ILE A 294 7.81 20.40 0.28
CA ILE A 294 6.56 19.70 -0.01
C ILE A 294 6.40 18.57 0.99
N THR A 295 5.44 18.70 1.90
CA THR A 295 5.09 17.62 2.82
C THR A 295 3.83 16.92 2.33
N GLU A 296 4.02 15.80 1.64
CA GLU A 296 2.92 14.97 1.16
C GLU A 296 2.34 14.07 2.26
N PHE A 297 1.03 13.84 2.16
CA PHE A 297 0.30 12.88 2.97
C PHE A 297 -0.65 12.09 2.05
N PRO A 298 -1.10 10.89 2.44
CA PRO A 298 -1.74 9.96 1.50
C PRO A 298 -2.89 10.57 0.69
N PHE A 299 -3.83 11.29 1.33
CA PHE A 299 -4.94 11.92 0.62
C PHE A 299 -4.48 12.95 -0.42
N PHE A 300 -3.44 13.74 -0.11
CA PHE A 300 -2.84 14.68 -1.07
C PHE A 300 -2.24 13.93 -2.26
N SER A 301 -1.40 12.92 -2.02
CA SER A 301 -0.74 12.16 -3.09
C SER A 301 -1.76 11.42 -3.98
N PHE A 302 -2.84 10.90 -3.39
CA PHE A 302 -3.90 10.24 -4.16
C PHE A 302 -4.67 11.21 -5.06
N ILE A 303 -4.93 12.45 -4.61
CA ILE A 303 -5.57 13.49 -5.44
C ILE A 303 -4.60 14.00 -6.50
N LEU A 304 -3.35 14.25 -6.12
CA LEU A 304 -2.31 14.71 -7.03
C LEU A 304 -2.17 13.72 -8.19
N GLY A 305 -2.04 12.42 -7.86
CA GLY A 305 -2.00 11.35 -8.84
C GLY A 305 -0.67 11.24 -9.56
N ASP A 306 0.40 11.75 -8.96
CA ASP A 306 1.78 11.44 -9.33
C ASP A 306 2.08 10.06 -8.73
N LEU A 307 2.56 9.12 -9.55
CA LEU A 307 2.81 7.73 -9.13
C LEU A 307 4.13 7.62 -8.38
N HIS A 308 4.34 8.46 -7.37
CA HIS A 308 5.56 8.47 -6.61
C HIS A 308 5.81 7.12 -5.93
N PRO A 309 7.09 6.73 -5.77
CA PRO A 309 7.49 5.50 -5.09
C PRO A 309 6.85 5.35 -3.70
N HIS A 310 6.83 6.41 -2.89
CA HIS A 310 6.24 6.39 -1.55
C HIS A 310 4.71 6.22 -1.58
N MET A 311 4.02 6.76 -2.58
CA MET A 311 2.57 6.56 -2.75
C MET A 311 2.29 5.09 -3.10
N MET A 312 2.99 4.56 -4.11
CA MET A 312 2.80 3.17 -4.55
C MET A 312 3.21 2.14 -3.48
N ALA A 313 4.12 2.49 -2.57
CA ALA A 313 4.57 1.63 -1.49
C ALA A 313 3.50 1.39 -0.41
N ILE A 314 2.54 2.31 -0.19
CA ILE A 314 1.55 2.26 0.91
C ILE A 314 0.88 0.88 1.09
N PRO A 315 0.22 0.27 0.09
CA PRO A 315 -0.44 -1.03 0.26
C PRO A 315 0.53 -2.15 0.67
N PHE A 316 1.79 -2.06 0.24
CA PHE A 316 2.82 -3.05 0.50
C PHE A 316 3.53 -2.83 1.84
N PHE A 317 3.63 -1.58 2.29
CA PHE A 317 4.01 -1.24 3.66
C PHE A 317 3.01 -1.85 4.66
N LEU A 318 1.71 -1.71 4.38
CA LEU A 318 0.64 -2.32 5.20
C LEU A 318 0.65 -3.85 5.18
N LEU A 319 1.03 -4.46 4.05
CA LEU A 319 1.31 -5.90 3.97
C LEU A 319 2.46 -6.29 4.91
N SER A 320 3.54 -5.50 4.95
CA SER A 320 4.69 -5.72 5.85
C SER A 320 4.30 -5.57 7.33
N LEU A 321 3.44 -4.63 7.67
CA LEU A 321 2.87 -4.53 9.03
C LEU A 321 1.99 -5.74 9.38
N SER A 322 1.24 -6.26 8.41
CA SER A 322 0.42 -7.46 8.62
C SER A 322 1.27 -8.72 8.82
N VAL A 323 2.43 -8.79 8.15
CA VAL A 323 3.46 -9.81 8.45
C VAL A 323 3.95 -9.67 9.89
N CYS A 324 4.29 -8.45 10.33
CA CYS A 324 4.72 -8.20 11.70
C CYS A 324 3.66 -8.64 12.72
N LEU A 325 2.39 -8.29 12.50
CA LEU A 325 1.29 -8.74 13.36
C LEU A 325 1.14 -10.27 13.38
N ASN A 326 1.23 -10.92 12.22
CA ASN A 326 1.14 -12.38 12.14
C ASN A 326 2.28 -13.09 12.90
N LEU A 327 3.51 -12.56 12.83
CA LEU A 327 4.66 -13.08 13.57
C LEU A 327 4.51 -12.86 15.08
N TYR A 328 4.04 -11.68 15.49
CA TYR A 328 3.77 -11.37 16.89
C TYR A 328 2.73 -12.31 17.52
N CYS A 329 1.78 -12.81 16.72
CA CYS A 329 0.74 -13.72 17.17
C CYS A 329 1.10 -15.21 17.02
N ASP A 330 2.36 -15.55 16.69
CA ASP A 330 2.80 -16.94 16.67
C ASP A 330 2.72 -17.56 18.08
N LYS A 331 2.65 -18.89 18.18
CA LYS A 331 2.62 -19.59 19.47
C LYS A 331 3.99 -20.13 19.88
N THR A 332 4.95 -20.06 18.98
CA THR A 332 6.29 -20.63 19.14
C THR A 332 7.34 -19.51 19.08
N PRO A 333 8.48 -19.68 19.77
CA PRO A 333 9.54 -18.69 19.72
C PRO A 333 10.11 -18.58 18.31
N LEU A 334 10.30 -17.35 17.84
CA LEU A 334 10.86 -16.99 16.53
C LEU A 334 12.39 -17.13 16.59
N ASN A 335 12.87 -18.37 16.55
CA ASN A 335 14.28 -18.73 16.58
C ASN A 335 14.68 -19.56 15.34
N PHE A 336 15.93 -20.07 15.30
CA PHE A 336 16.41 -20.85 14.16
C PHE A 336 15.58 -22.11 13.87
N SER A 337 14.95 -22.72 14.91
CA SER A 337 14.04 -23.84 14.70
C SER A 337 12.75 -23.40 14.01
N TRP A 338 12.22 -22.22 14.32
CA TRP A 338 11.08 -21.65 13.62
C TRP A 338 11.38 -21.43 12.13
N ILE A 339 12.56 -20.89 11.82
CA ILE A 339 13.03 -20.70 10.43
C ILE A 339 13.05 -22.04 9.68
N LYS A 340 13.64 -23.08 10.29
CA LYS A 340 13.72 -24.42 9.69
C LYS A 340 12.35 -25.05 9.45
N ASN A 341 11.39 -24.80 10.34
CA ASN A 341 10.05 -25.38 10.27
C ASN A 341 9.10 -24.61 9.33
N ASN A 342 9.40 -23.34 9.03
CA ASN A 342 8.55 -22.47 8.23
C ASN A 342 9.26 -21.89 6.99
N PRO A 343 9.88 -22.73 6.12
CA PRO A 343 10.70 -22.24 5.01
C PRO A 343 9.90 -21.39 4.01
N LEU A 344 8.66 -21.78 3.70
CA LEU A 344 7.79 -21.03 2.79
C LEU A 344 7.49 -19.62 3.33
N GLN A 345 7.19 -19.49 4.62
CA GLN A 345 6.91 -18.19 5.24
C GLN A 345 8.16 -17.32 5.22
N ILE A 346 9.33 -17.85 5.58
CA ILE A 346 10.60 -17.13 5.53
C ILE A 346 10.92 -16.60 4.13
N ILE A 347 10.75 -17.44 3.09
CA ILE A 347 11.00 -17.04 1.71
C ILE A 347 10.08 -15.89 1.31
N VAL A 348 8.77 -16.02 1.56
CA VAL A 348 7.81 -14.99 1.17
C VAL A 348 7.95 -13.72 2.00
N ILE A 349 8.22 -13.81 3.30
CA ILE A 349 8.51 -12.65 4.16
C ILE A 349 9.76 -11.93 3.66
N SER A 350 10.82 -12.67 3.31
CA SER A 350 12.03 -12.06 2.73
C SER A 350 11.73 -11.31 1.43
N ILE A 351 10.86 -11.83 0.57
CA ILE A 351 10.42 -11.14 -0.65
C ILE A 351 9.62 -9.88 -0.31
N ILE A 352 8.63 -9.97 0.60
CA ILE A 352 7.80 -8.82 0.98
C ILE A 352 8.65 -7.69 1.55
N ILE A 353 9.54 -8.00 2.49
CA ILE A 353 10.38 -7.01 3.18
C ILE A 353 11.48 -6.50 2.25
N GLY A 354 12.11 -7.38 1.46
CA GLY A 354 13.13 -6.99 0.49
C GLY A 354 12.59 -6.11 -0.65
N ALA A 355 11.36 -6.37 -1.12
CA ALA A 355 10.71 -5.57 -2.14
C ALA A 355 10.50 -4.11 -1.71
N GLN A 356 10.40 -3.84 -0.40
CA GLN A 356 10.29 -2.46 0.11
C GLN A 356 11.50 -1.61 -0.27
N GLY A 357 12.70 -2.19 -0.32
CA GLY A 357 13.89 -1.47 -0.76
C GLY A 357 13.79 -0.91 -2.17
N PHE A 358 13.11 -1.64 -3.06
CA PHE A 358 12.95 -1.22 -4.46
C PHE A 358 11.66 -0.43 -4.70
N LEU A 359 10.65 -0.59 -3.83
CA LEU A 359 9.43 0.23 -3.83
C LEU A 359 9.70 1.62 -3.29
N ASN A 360 10.36 1.71 -2.13
CA ASN A 360 10.72 2.93 -1.44
C ASN A 360 11.76 2.60 -0.35
N SER A 361 13.06 2.82 -0.63
CA SER A 361 14.13 2.49 0.33
C SER A 361 13.96 3.12 1.71
N TRP A 362 13.25 4.24 1.82
CA TRP A 362 13.01 4.90 3.11
C TRP A 362 12.10 4.09 4.05
N ASP A 363 11.36 3.11 3.53
CA ASP A 363 10.52 2.23 4.36
C ASP A 363 11.35 1.12 5.04
N LEU A 364 12.52 0.76 4.49
CA LEU A 364 13.35 -0.33 5.00
C LEU A 364 13.79 -0.13 6.46
N PRO A 365 14.35 1.03 6.88
CA PRO A 365 14.75 1.21 8.27
C PRO A 365 13.60 1.03 9.25
N VAL A 366 12.41 1.54 8.90
CA VAL A 366 11.21 1.44 9.74
C VAL A 366 10.76 -0.01 9.85
N ILE A 367 10.66 -0.72 8.72
CA ILE A 367 10.20 -2.10 8.69
C ILE A 367 11.18 -3.05 9.38
N TRP A 368 12.49 -2.89 9.16
CA TRP A 368 13.51 -3.69 9.83
C TRP A 368 13.51 -3.46 11.34
N PHE A 369 13.38 -2.20 11.77
CA PHE A 369 13.26 -1.88 13.19
C PHE A 369 12.02 -2.54 13.80
N LEU A 370 10.86 -2.41 13.16
CA LEU A 370 9.61 -3.01 13.64
C LEU A 370 9.68 -4.54 13.67
N LEU A 371 10.26 -5.17 12.63
CA LEU A 371 10.42 -6.63 12.57
C LEU A 371 11.34 -7.12 13.70
N GLY A 372 12.47 -6.43 13.93
CA GLY A 372 13.38 -6.73 15.03
C GLY A 372 12.71 -6.57 16.39
N LEU A 373 11.95 -5.49 16.57
CA LEU A 373 11.18 -5.23 17.79
C LEU A 373 10.14 -6.32 18.04
N VAL A 374 9.38 -6.72 17.01
CA VAL A 374 8.38 -7.80 17.12
C VAL A 374 9.04 -9.11 17.52
N ILE A 375 10.14 -9.50 16.86
CA ILE A 375 10.86 -10.75 17.19
C ILE A 375 11.36 -10.71 18.64
N LEU A 376 11.92 -9.59 19.07
CA LEU A 376 12.43 -9.41 20.43
C LEU A 376 11.29 -9.50 21.47
N VAL A 377 10.26 -8.68 21.33
CA VAL A 377 9.14 -8.61 22.28
C VAL A 377 8.39 -9.94 22.35
N HIS A 378 8.14 -10.57 21.19
CA HIS A 378 7.50 -11.87 21.10
C HIS A 378 8.26 -12.95 21.85
N ASN A 379 9.58 -13.06 21.60
CA ASN A 379 10.41 -14.08 22.25
C ASN A 379 10.51 -13.85 23.77
N LEU A 380 10.58 -12.59 24.22
CA LEU A 380 10.53 -12.25 25.64
C LEU A 380 9.18 -12.66 26.25
N HIS A 381 8.07 -12.38 25.58
CA HIS A 381 6.74 -12.75 26.06
C HIS A 381 6.57 -14.27 26.18
N ILE A 382 6.92 -15.04 25.14
CA ILE A 382 6.86 -16.52 25.19
C ILE A 382 7.76 -17.08 26.30
N SER A 383 8.95 -16.53 26.49
CA SER A 383 9.88 -16.98 27.54
C SER A 383 9.34 -16.73 28.96
N SER A 384 8.54 -15.67 29.14
CA SER A 384 7.92 -15.35 30.42
C SER A 384 6.77 -16.29 30.76
N CYS A 385 5.96 -16.66 29.77
CA CYS A 385 4.84 -17.60 29.93
C CYS A 385 5.29 -19.05 30.13
N SER A 386 6.50 -19.42 29.70
CA SER A 386 7.05 -20.77 29.85
C SER A 386 7.82 -21.00 31.14
N ARG A 387 8.04 -19.97 31.98
CA ARG A 387 8.59 -20.16 33.32
C ARG A 387 7.51 -20.77 34.22
N PRO A 388 7.70 -21.98 34.79
CA PRO A 388 6.79 -22.47 35.81
C PRO A 388 6.79 -21.50 36.98
N SER A 389 5.62 -21.05 37.39
CA SER A 389 5.43 -20.35 38.66
C SER A 389 5.92 -21.30 39.77
N ILE A 390 7.09 -21.00 40.33
CA ILE A 390 7.59 -21.66 41.54
C ILE A 390 6.65 -21.21 42.67
N TYR A 391 5.57 -21.95 42.88
CA TYR A 391 4.83 -21.88 44.14
C TYR A 391 5.74 -22.49 45.19
N ILE A 392 6.35 -21.64 46.02
CA ILE A 392 6.97 -22.07 47.26
C ILE A 392 5.83 -22.52 48.16
N VAL A 393 5.60 -23.82 48.24
CA VAL A 393 4.76 -24.41 49.28
C VAL A 393 5.53 -24.22 50.58
N ILE A 394 5.09 -23.28 51.42
CA ILE A 394 5.53 -23.21 52.80
C ILE A 394 4.61 -24.16 53.57
N ASP A 395 5.08 -25.39 53.80
CA ASP A 395 4.47 -26.27 54.79
C ASP A 395 4.71 -25.66 56.18
N SER A 396 3.62 -25.42 56.92
CA SER A 396 3.61 -25.00 58.32
C SER A 396 2.91 -26.02 59.19
#